data_AF-A0A1H0NWE0-F1
#
_entry.id   AF-A0A1H0NWE0-F1
#
_cell.length_a   1.000
_cell.length_b   1.000
_cell.length_c   1.000
_cell.angle_alpha   90.00
_cell.angle_beta   90.00
_cell.angle_gamma   90.00
#
_symmetry.space_group_name_H-M   'P 1'
#
loop_
_entity.id
_entity.type
_entity.pdbx_description
1 polymer ?
#
loop_
_entity_poly.entity_id
_entity_poly.type
_entity_poly.pdbx_seq_one_letter_code
_entity_poly.pdbx_strand_id
1 'polypeptide(L)'
;MPDHVPPVADSRFWGEERGLAGACYPVACRGLDAAAMLRRLWREFVSPDLRARFAELLELSEEESRRLLEFWAAAHDIGKITPSFQAQVEIPDGYEPDEVTAPHDEATQHALWPLLIELGCPVEVAKWAAQLLGGHHGRFNAIDRNCRSPVKSRTLGLGDERWARQRSDTLRVWLAVLEPPVPRRFEPAAANVVTGLVILADWLASRIPYVLKRLPDVPERGDVASLDSFLHGSLAEAPAVVAEAGFSPLRLRSGSFAEEFPEFSANELQRDIAERLPSSLGVGKAVGWTAAGGEGEHVVPGGFGAWAAALRGGTTECRAWTGRTVRPCPGPATGNSPTRS
;
A
#
# COMPACT_ATOMS: atom_id res chain seq x y z
N MET A 1 -37.39 -12.40 9.15
CA MET A 1 -36.08 -11.98 8.63
C MET A 1 -36.38 -10.98 7.54
N PRO A 2 -36.07 -9.69 7.66
CA PRO A 2 -36.21 -8.81 6.50
C PRO A 2 -35.27 -9.35 5.41
N ASP A 3 -35.79 -9.51 4.20
CA ASP A 3 -35.05 -9.99 3.04
C ASP A 3 -33.74 -9.21 2.92
N HIS A 4 -32.61 -9.85 3.22
CA HIS A 4 -31.31 -9.21 3.12
C HIS A 4 -30.99 -9.07 1.63
N VAL A 5 -31.40 -7.95 1.05
CA VAL A 5 -30.96 -7.55 -0.29
C VAL A 5 -29.43 -7.60 -0.28
N PRO A 6 -28.80 -8.39 -1.17
CA PRO A 6 -27.35 -8.46 -1.26
C PRO A 6 -26.76 -7.06 -1.47
N PRO A 7 -25.59 -6.74 -0.88
CA PRO A 7 -24.98 -5.44 -1.06
C PRO A 7 -24.59 -5.25 -2.53
N VAL A 8 -24.83 -4.06 -3.06
CA VAL A 8 -24.46 -3.68 -4.42
C VAL A 8 -23.77 -2.33 -4.36
N ALA A 9 -22.59 -2.22 -4.93
CA ALA A 9 -21.92 -0.96 -5.14
C ALA A 9 -22.47 -0.31 -6.42
N ASP A 10 -23.38 0.66 -6.30
CA ASP A 10 -23.78 1.51 -7.44
C ASP A 10 -22.56 2.05 -8.21
N SER A 11 -22.43 1.64 -9.47
CA SER A 11 -21.30 1.95 -10.36
C SER A 11 -21.31 3.40 -10.86
N ARG A 12 -22.40 4.15 -10.63
CA ARG A 12 -22.48 5.58 -10.97
C ARG A 12 -21.60 6.46 -10.10
N PHE A 13 -21.18 5.97 -8.92
CA PHE A 13 -20.25 6.70 -8.07
C PHE A 13 -18.85 6.67 -8.68
N TRP A 14 -18.41 7.80 -9.22
CA TRP A 14 -17.13 7.90 -9.91
C TRP A 14 -15.97 8.16 -8.95
N GLY A 15 -14.82 7.58 -9.24
CA GLY A 15 -13.56 7.75 -8.51
C GLY A 15 -12.44 8.38 -9.34
N GLU A 16 -12.55 8.34 -10.67
CA GLU A 16 -11.68 9.04 -11.63
C GLU A 16 -12.50 9.46 -12.85
N GLU A 17 -12.28 10.67 -13.32
CA GLU A 17 -12.85 11.20 -14.58
C GLU A 17 -11.75 11.75 -15.50
N ARG A 18 -10.65 12.23 -14.89
CA ARG A 18 -9.68 13.04 -15.58
C ARG A 18 -8.85 12.19 -16.53
N GLY A 19 -8.75 12.63 -17.78
CA GLY A 19 -7.96 11.93 -18.79
C GLY A 19 -8.65 10.70 -19.37
N LEU A 20 -9.95 10.50 -19.10
CA LEU A 20 -10.73 9.36 -19.57
C LEU A 20 -11.67 9.69 -20.75
N ALA A 21 -11.36 10.75 -21.51
CA ALA A 21 -12.12 11.18 -22.69
C ALA A 21 -13.63 11.35 -22.44
N GLY A 22 -14.00 11.85 -21.25
CA GLY A 22 -15.40 12.10 -20.86
C GLY A 22 -16.08 10.93 -20.16
N ALA A 23 -15.41 9.79 -19.98
CA ALA A 23 -15.91 8.68 -19.18
C ALA A 23 -15.62 8.87 -17.68
N CYS A 24 -16.46 8.26 -16.85
CA CYS A 24 -16.25 8.16 -15.40
C CYS A 24 -15.90 6.72 -15.03
N TYR A 25 -14.88 6.55 -14.19
CA TYR A 25 -14.43 5.26 -13.69
C TYR A 25 -14.93 5.03 -12.25
N PRO A 26 -15.66 3.94 -11.96
CA PRO A 26 -16.34 3.78 -10.67
C PRO A 26 -15.38 3.65 -9.47
N VAL A 27 -15.75 4.24 -8.32
CA VAL A 27 -15.03 4.11 -7.04
C VAL A 27 -14.83 2.64 -6.68
N ALA A 28 -15.86 1.82 -6.86
CA ALA A 28 -15.83 0.39 -6.55
C ALA A 28 -14.74 -0.37 -7.33
N CYS A 29 -14.57 -0.04 -8.60
CA CYS A 29 -13.55 -0.63 -9.48
C CYS A 29 -12.16 -0.12 -9.11
N ARG A 30 -12.02 1.20 -8.91
CA ARG A 30 -10.74 1.81 -8.52
C ARG A 30 -10.20 1.26 -7.20
N GLY A 31 -11.07 1.03 -6.21
CA GLY A 31 -10.67 0.37 -4.97
C GLY A 31 -10.09 -1.03 -5.21
N LEU A 32 -10.72 -1.83 -6.07
CA LEU A 32 -10.22 -3.17 -6.41
C LEU A 32 -8.93 -3.14 -7.23
N ASP A 33 -8.73 -2.12 -8.07
CA ASP A 33 -7.45 -1.88 -8.72
C ASP A 33 -6.35 -1.62 -7.69
N ALA A 34 -6.60 -0.73 -6.72
CA ALA A 34 -5.65 -0.47 -5.63
C ALA A 34 -5.36 -1.75 -4.82
N ALA A 35 -6.38 -2.57 -4.53
CA ALA A 35 -6.19 -3.87 -3.89
C ALA A 35 -5.28 -4.81 -4.72
N ALA A 36 -5.50 -4.87 -6.04
CA ALA A 36 -4.67 -5.68 -6.94
C ALA A 36 -3.20 -5.20 -6.98
N MET A 37 -2.98 -3.87 -7.04
CA MET A 37 -1.64 -3.29 -6.98
C MET A 37 -0.96 -3.59 -5.65
N LEU A 38 -1.69 -3.46 -4.54
CA LEU A 38 -1.16 -3.78 -3.21
C LEU A 38 -0.78 -5.27 -3.12
N ARG A 39 -1.63 -6.18 -3.60
CA ARG A 39 -1.33 -7.63 -3.63
C ARG A 39 0.01 -7.88 -4.32
N ARG A 40 0.25 -7.22 -5.44
CA ARG A 40 1.49 -7.38 -6.22
C ARG A 40 2.69 -6.74 -5.51
N LEU A 41 2.55 -5.53 -4.96
CA LEU A 41 3.58 -4.87 -4.16
C LEU A 41 3.97 -5.71 -2.94
N TRP A 42 2.99 -6.27 -2.22
CA TRP A 42 3.23 -7.17 -1.09
C TRP A 42 4.07 -8.39 -1.52
N ARG A 43 3.77 -8.97 -2.67
CA ARG A 43 4.49 -10.14 -3.16
C ARG A 43 5.93 -9.84 -3.58
N GLU A 44 6.17 -8.70 -4.23
CA GLU A 44 7.40 -8.45 -5.00
C GLU A 44 8.24 -7.26 -4.55
N PHE A 45 7.60 -6.26 -3.96
CA PHE A 45 8.27 -5.08 -3.45
C PHE A 45 8.66 -5.24 -1.99
N VAL A 46 7.74 -5.73 -1.15
CA VAL A 46 7.96 -5.97 0.28
C VAL A 46 8.84 -7.21 0.48
N SER A 47 9.93 -7.06 1.23
CA SER A 47 10.84 -8.18 1.50
C SER A 47 10.17 -9.25 2.37
N PRO A 48 10.56 -10.54 2.24
CA PRO A 48 10.03 -11.61 3.09
C PRO A 48 10.11 -11.30 4.59
N ASP A 49 11.22 -10.74 5.05
CA ASP A 49 11.41 -10.41 6.47
C ASP A 49 10.49 -9.28 6.94
N LEU A 50 10.25 -8.29 6.07
CA LEU A 50 9.31 -7.23 6.37
C LEU A 50 7.88 -7.76 6.41
N ARG A 51 7.50 -8.66 5.49
CA ARG A 51 6.19 -9.33 5.53
C ARG A 51 5.97 -10.13 6.81
N ALA A 52 6.95 -10.95 7.19
CA ALA A 52 6.92 -11.71 8.44
C ALA A 52 6.80 -10.77 9.65
N ARG A 53 7.57 -9.67 9.66
CA ARG A 53 7.47 -8.66 10.72
C ARG A 53 6.10 -7.99 10.77
N PHE A 54 5.48 -7.70 9.63
CA PHE A 54 4.12 -7.16 9.57
C PHE A 54 3.09 -8.15 10.12
N ALA A 55 3.21 -9.42 9.73
CA ALA A 55 2.36 -10.48 10.22
C ALA A 55 2.40 -10.58 11.76
N GLU A 56 3.60 -10.51 12.36
CA GLU A 56 3.76 -10.44 13.81
C GLU A 56 3.10 -9.20 14.43
N LEU A 57 3.33 -8.01 13.86
CA LEU A 57 2.78 -6.74 14.37
C LEU A 57 1.24 -6.67 14.31
N LEU A 58 0.63 -7.44 13.42
CA LEU A 58 -0.82 -7.53 13.26
C LEU A 58 -1.42 -8.73 13.99
N GLU A 59 -0.60 -9.62 14.56
CA GLU A 59 -1.01 -10.92 15.10
C GLU A 59 -1.82 -11.76 14.07
N LEU A 60 -1.37 -11.75 12.81
CA LEU A 60 -1.99 -12.42 11.67
C LEU A 60 -0.95 -13.27 10.91
N SER A 61 -1.40 -14.19 10.05
CA SER A 61 -0.51 -14.78 9.05
C SER A 61 -0.10 -13.77 7.95
N GLU A 62 0.96 -14.06 7.18
CA GLU A 62 1.34 -13.22 6.02
C GLU A 62 0.19 -13.11 4.99
N GLU A 63 -0.61 -14.16 4.84
CA GLU A 63 -1.75 -14.17 3.91
C GLU A 63 -2.92 -13.32 4.43
N GLU A 64 -3.24 -13.44 5.72
CA GLU A 64 -4.25 -12.62 6.39
C GLU A 64 -3.87 -11.14 6.39
N SER A 65 -2.59 -10.84 6.66
CA SER A 65 -2.05 -9.49 6.63
C SER A 65 -2.19 -8.89 5.23
N ARG A 66 -1.83 -9.65 4.20
CA ARG A 66 -2.02 -9.26 2.81
C ARG A 66 -3.49 -8.93 2.51
N ARG A 67 -4.43 -9.83 2.80
CA ARG A 67 -5.87 -9.61 2.53
C ARG A 67 -6.42 -8.39 3.28
N LEU A 68 -5.98 -8.18 4.53
CA LEU A 68 -6.33 -6.99 5.29
C LEU A 68 -5.84 -5.71 4.61
N LEU A 69 -4.57 -5.70 4.17
CA LEU A 69 -4.00 -4.55 3.47
C LEU A 69 -4.66 -4.31 2.11
N GLU A 70 -5.01 -5.36 1.37
CA GLU A 70 -5.74 -5.24 0.10
C GLU A 70 -7.11 -4.57 0.32
N PHE A 71 -7.83 -4.99 1.36
CA PHE A 71 -9.10 -4.36 1.74
C PHE A 71 -8.93 -2.89 2.16
N TRP A 72 -7.89 -2.59 2.93
CA TRP A 72 -7.57 -1.21 3.29
C TRP A 72 -7.19 -0.35 2.09
N ALA A 73 -6.44 -0.89 1.13
CA ALA A 73 -6.18 -0.22 -0.14
C ALA A 73 -7.46 0.00 -0.95
N ALA A 74 -8.40 -0.94 -0.98
CA ALA A 74 -9.68 -0.71 -1.63
C ALA A 74 -10.49 0.41 -0.96
N ALA A 75 -10.45 0.47 0.36
CA ALA A 75 -11.24 1.40 1.16
C ALA A 75 -10.69 2.84 1.24
N HIS A 76 -9.46 3.10 0.77
CA HIS A 76 -8.80 4.41 0.97
C HIS A 76 -9.59 5.60 0.41
N ASP A 77 -10.35 5.37 -0.67
CA ASP A 77 -11.10 6.38 -1.41
C ASP A 77 -12.62 6.33 -1.14
N ILE A 78 -13.07 5.61 -0.10
CA ILE A 78 -14.52 5.50 0.20
C ILE A 78 -15.18 6.87 0.44
N GLY A 79 -14.42 7.88 0.88
CA GLY A 79 -14.86 9.26 1.03
C GLY A 79 -15.19 9.97 -0.28
N LYS A 80 -14.88 9.38 -1.44
CA LYS A 80 -15.38 9.85 -2.75
C LYS A 80 -16.88 9.60 -2.92
N ILE A 81 -17.46 8.66 -2.16
CA ILE A 81 -18.91 8.44 -2.08
C ILE A 81 -19.50 9.45 -1.09
N THR A 82 -19.40 10.73 -1.43
CA THR A 82 -19.97 11.86 -0.69
C THR A 82 -20.57 12.89 -1.63
N PRO A 83 -21.56 13.69 -1.17
CA PRO A 83 -22.21 14.69 -2.02
C PRO A 83 -21.22 15.64 -2.67
N SER A 84 -20.33 16.23 -1.87
CA SER A 84 -19.38 17.24 -2.33
C SER A 84 -18.35 16.72 -3.34
N PHE A 85 -17.94 15.44 -3.25
CA PHE A 85 -17.04 14.86 -4.24
C PHE A 85 -17.78 14.56 -5.55
N GLN A 86 -18.93 13.88 -5.48
CA GLN A 86 -19.66 13.49 -6.70
C GLN A 86 -20.19 14.70 -7.48
N ALA A 87 -20.58 15.77 -6.78
CA ALA A 87 -21.05 17.03 -7.37
C ALA A 87 -20.01 17.74 -8.26
N GLN A 88 -18.74 17.35 -8.24
CA GLN A 88 -17.72 17.90 -9.14
C GLN A 88 -17.94 17.48 -10.60
N VAL A 89 -18.67 16.38 -10.84
CA VAL A 89 -19.11 15.96 -12.17
C VAL A 89 -20.63 15.97 -12.23
N GLU A 90 -21.27 15.02 -11.56
CA GLU A 90 -22.73 14.88 -11.49
C GLU A 90 -23.10 13.99 -10.30
N ILE A 91 -24.13 14.38 -9.55
CA ILE A 91 -24.67 13.54 -8.47
C ILE A 91 -25.61 12.50 -9.09
N PRO A 92 -25.46 11.20 -8.79
CA PRO A 92 -26.37 10.18 -9.31
C PRO A 92 -27.82 10.41 -8.88
N ASP A 93 -28.76 10.17 -9.80
CA ASP A 93 -30.20 10.25 -9.51
C ASP A 93 -30.57 9.43 -8.26
N GLY A 94 -31.37 10.04 -7.39
CA GLY A 94 -31.81 9.44 -6.13
C GLY A 94 -30.92 9.76 -4.92
N TYR A 95 -29.86 10.56 -5.08
CA TYR A 95 -29.03 11.04 -3.99
C TYR A 95 -29.16 12.56 -3.84
N GLU A 96 -29.35 13.03 -2.60
CA GLU A 96 -29.51 14.46 -2.32
C GLU A 96 -28.15 15.17 -2.28
N PRO A 97 -28.03 16.39 -2.81
CA PRO A 97 -26.85 17.23 -2.60
C PRO A 97 -26.71 17.62 -1.12
N ASP A 98 -25.52 18.07 -0.74
CA ASP A 98 -25.24 18.64 0.58
C ASP A 98 -24.30 19.85 0.41
N GLU A 99 -24.56 20.91 1.17
CA GLU A 99 -23.75 22.15 1.14
C GLU A 99 -22.45 21.99 1.94
N VAL A 100 -22.42 21.03 2.87
CA VAL A 100 -21.22 20.76 3.67
C VAL A 100 -20.20 19.98 2.83
N THR A 101 -19.06 20.61 2.59
CA THR A 101 -17.95 20.02 1.85
C THR A 101 -16.88 19.46 2.79
N ALA A 102 -16.34 18.30 2.45
CA ALA A 102 -15.15 17.75 3.10
C ALA A 102 -14.20 17.21 2.03
N PRO A 103 -12.87 17.43 2.15
CA PRO A 103 -11.90 16.69 1.37
C PRO A 103 -12.14 15.18 1.47
N HIS A 104 -11.98 14.43 0.37
CA HIS A 104 -12.42 13.03 0.34
C HIS A 104 -11.59 12.13 1.27
N ASP A 105 -10.35 12.49 1.55
CA ASP A 105 -9.48 11.83 2.52
C ASP A 105 -9.98 12.02 3.95
N GLU A 106 -10.39 13.24 4.30
CA GLU A 106 -11.07 13.51 5.57
C GLU A 106 -12.42 12.77 5.65
N ALA A 107 -13.20 12.77 4.58
CA ALA A 107 -14.45 12.02 4.51
C ALA A 107 -14.23 10.50 4.66
N THR A 108 -13.17 9.94 4.07
CA THR A 108 -12.76 8.53 4.26
C THR A 108 -12.56 8.23 5.74
N GLN A 109 -11.82 9.10 6.46
CA GLN A 109 -11.58 8.94 7.89
C GLN A 109 -12.88 8.89 8.69
N HIS A 110 -13.76 9.88 8.49
CA HIS A 110 -15.02 9.99 9.23
C HIS A 110 -16.00 8.87 8.88
N ALA A 111 -16.01 8.41 7.62
CA ALA A 111 -16.87 7.32 7.18
C ALA A 111 -16.40 5.94 7.68
N LEU A 112 -15.10 5.64 7.55
CA LEU A 112 -14.59 4.30 7.87
C LEU A 112 -14.63 3.99 9.35
N TRP A 113 -14.43 4.98 10.22
CA TRP A 113 -14.35 4.69 11.64
C TRP A 113 -15.61 4.00 12.21
N PRO A 114 -16.83 4.54 12.05
CA PRO A 114 -18.04 3.84 12.47
C PRO A 114 -18.30 2.57 11.65
N LEU A 115 -18.06 2.58 10.34
CA LEU A 115 -18.32 1.41 9.47
C LEU A 115 -17.48 0.19 9.85
N LEU A 116 -16.19 0.37 10.14
CA LEU A 116 -15.32 -0.73 10.56
C LEU A 116 -15.74 -1.31 11.92
N ILE A 117 -16.24 -0.47 12.84
CA ILE A 117 -16.81 -0.94 14.12
C ILE A 117 -18.06 -1.79 13.89
N GLU A 118 -18.96 -1.35 13.01
CA GLU A 118 -20.16 -2.11 12.63
C GLU A 118 -19.82 -3.46 12.00
N LEU A 119 -18.68 -3.55 11.32
CA LEU A 119 -18.12 -4.80 10.76
C LEU A 119 -17.37 -5.65 11.80
N GLY A 120 -17.40 -5.27 13.08
CA GLY A 120 -16.83 -6.06 14.18
C GLY A 120 -15.38 -5.73 14.52
N CYS A 121 -14.77 -4.71 13.90
CA CYS A 121 -13.42 -4.27 14.23
C CYS A 121 -13.40 -3.59 15.61
N PRO A 122 -12.42 -3.90 16.49
CA PRO A 122 -12.24 -3.19 17.75
C PRO A 122 -12.10 -1.68 17.53
N VAL A 123 -12.68 -0.87 18.43
CA VAL A 123 -12.79 0.59 18.27
C VAL A 123 -11.45 1.28 17.99
N GLU A 124 -10.39 0.88 18.70
CA GLU A 124 -9.06 1.47 18.54
C GLU A 124 -8.40 1.04 17.23
N VAL A 125 -8.60 -0.20 16.78
CA VAL A 125 -8.09 -0.67 15.47
C VAL A 125 -8.84 0.01 14.33
N ALA A 126 -10.16 0.15 14.44
CA ALA A 126 -10.98 0.88 13.48
C ALA A 126 -10.56 2.36 13.39
N LYS A 127 -10.22 2.98 14.53
CA LYS A 127 -9.70 4.35 14.60
C LYS A 127 -8.38 4.47 13.85
N TRP A 128 -7.43 3.57 14.11
CA TRP A 128 -6.14 3.54 13.41
C TRP A 128 -6.33 3.36 11.91
N ALA A 129 -7.09 2.35 11.48
CA ALA A 129 -7.36 2.12 10.06
C ALA A 129 -7.99 3.35 9.39
N ALA A 130 -9.01 3.95 10.00
CA ALA A 130 -9.65 5.15 9.48
C ALA A 130 -8.68 6.34 9.36
N GLN A 131 -7.84 6.57 10.38
CA GLN A 131 -6.86 7.67 10.38
C GLN A 131 -5.75 7.46 9.34
N LEU A 132 -5.27 6.23 9.19
CA LEU A 132 -4.25 5.87 8.21
C LEU A 132 -4.76 6.06 6.79
N LEU A 133 -5.97 5.56 6.52
CA LEU A 133 -6.60 5.63 5.22
C LEU A 133 -7.04 7.05 4.89
N GLY A 134 -7.50 7.83 5.86
CA GLY A 134 -7.75 9.26 5.65
C GLY A 134 -6.49 10.13 5.51
N GLY A 135 -5.31 9.56 5.74
CA GLY A 135 -4.03 10.24 5.56
C GLY A 135 -3.32 9.94 4.23
N HIS A 136 -3.99 9.28 3.28
CA HIS A 136 -3.36 8.79 2.05
C HIS A 136 -2.84 9.91 1.11
N HIS A 137 -3.25 11.17 1.29
CA HIS A 137 -2.61 12.33 0.60
C HIS A 137 -1.41 12.91 1.35
N GLY A 138 -0.87 12.19 2.34
CA GLY A 138 0.32 12.58 3.09
C GLY A 138 0.05 13.52 4.27
N ARG A 139 -1.22 13.76 4.63
CA ARG A 139 -1.60 14.57 5.79
C ARG A 139 -2.58 13.82 6.68
N PHE A 140 -2.17 13.52 7.90
CA PHE A 140 -3.02 12.85 8.90
C PHE A 140 -3.77 13.86 9.75
N ASN A 141 -5.06 13.63 9.96
CA ASN A 141 -5.90 14.43 10.84
C ASN A 141 -6.18 13.67 12.13
N ALA A 142 -6.30 14.37 13.25
CA ALA A 142 -6.75 13.74 14.49
C ALA A 142 -8.25 13.43 14.38
N ILE A 143 -8.65 12.23 14.80
CA ILE A 143 -10.07 11.87 14.88
C ILE A 143 -10.65 12.38 16.21
N ASP A 144 -11.59 13.33 16.15
CA ASP A 144 -12.43 13.69 17.30
C ASP A 144 -13.37 12.52 17.64
N ARG A 145 -13.33 12.07 18.91
CA ARG A 145 -14.18 10.98 19.42
C ARG A 145 -15.68 11.26 19.26
N ASN A 146 -16.07 12.52 19.17
CA ASN A 146 -17.45 12.90 18.96
C ASN A 146 -17.92 12.74 17.50
N CYS A 147 -17.05 12.38 16.55
CA CYS A 147 -17.40 12.18 15.13
C CYS A 147 -18.00 10.79 14.82
N ARG A 148 -18.17 9.91 15.82
CA ARG A 148 -18.74 8.57 15.63
C ARG A 148 -20.26 8.55 15.39
N SER A 149 -20.98 9.62 15.75
CA SER A 149 -22.44 9.62 15.73
C SER A 149 -22.99 9.74 14.30
N PRO A 150 -23.89 8.85 13.85
CA PRO A 150 -24.58 8.97 12.55
C PRO A 150 -25.30 10.31 12.37
N VAL A 151 -25.75 10.92 13.48
CA VAL A 151 -26.40 12.24 13.50
C VAL A 151 -25.49 13.35 12.96
N LYS A 152 -24.17 13.15 13.01
CA LYS A 152 -23.19 14.12 12.51
C LYS A 152 -22.77 13.90 11.06
N SER A 153 -23.30 12.88 10.38
CA SER A 153 -22.88 12.55 9.01
C SER A 153 -22.96 13.76 8.07
N ARG A 154 -24.09 14.48 8.07
CA ARG A 154 -24.25 15.72 7.29
C ARG A 154 -23.28 16.82 7.72
N THR A 155 -23.12 17.06 9.03
CA THR A 155 -22.18 18.07 9.54
C THR A 155 -20.72 17.77 9.24
N LEU A 156 -20.39 16.53 8.88
CA LEU A 156 -19.06 16.07 8.47
C LEU A 156 -18.93 15.95 6.93
N GLY A 157 -19.92 16.42 6.16
CA GLY A 157 -19.92 16.36 4.69
C GLY A 157 -20.15 14.97 4.12
N LEU A 158 -20.65 14.01 4.91
CA LEU A 158 -20.89 12.63 4.49
C LEU A 158 -22.27 12.41 3.84
N GLY A 159 -23.12 13.43 3.79
CA GLY A 159 -24.49 13.32 3.28
C GLY A 159 -25.44 12.56 4.22
N ASP A 160 -26.56 12.14 3.66
CA ASP A 160 -27.66 11.49 4.38
C ASP A 160 -27.57 9.95 4.43
N GLU A 161 -28.66 9.29 4.84
CA GLU A 161 -28.73 7.84 4.98
C GLU A 161 -28.54 7.07 3.66
N ARG A 162 -28.90 7.65 2.50
CA ARG A 162 -28.70 6.99 1.20
C ARG A 162 -27.21 6.95 0.85
N TRP A 163 -26.51 8.05 1.09
CA TRP A 163 -25.05 8.13 0.97
C TRP A 163 -24.35 7.15 1.94
N ALA A 164 -24.80 7.11 3.19
CA ALA A 164 -24.29 6.18 4.20
C ALA A 164 -24.49 4.72 3.80
N ARG A 165 -25.69 4.37 3.30
CA ARG A 165 -26.01 3.03 2.80
C ARG A 165 -25.09 2.64 1.65
N GLN A 166 -24.89 3.51 0.67
CA GLN A 166 -24.03 3.22 -0.47
C GLN A 166 -22.56 3.01 -0.08
N ARG A 167 -22.02 3.80 0.86
CA ARG A 167 -20.69 3.54 1.42
C ARG A 167 -20.62 2.18 2.11
N SER A 168 -21.64 1.87 2.89
CA SER A 168 -21.76 0.59 3.62
C SER A 168 -21.84 -0.60 2.67
N ASP A 169 -22.64 -0.51 1.61
CA ASP A 169 -22.82 -1.57 0.61
C ASP A 169 -21.55 -1.76 -0.23
N THR A 170 -20.90 -0.67 -0.66
CA THR A 170 -19.59 -0.75 -1.35
C THR A 170 -18.54 -1.45 -0.49
N LEU A 171 -18.44 -1.07 0.80
CA LEU A 171 -17.51 -1.69 1.73
C LEU A 171 -17.83 -3.18 1.96
N ARG A 172 -19.12 -3.56 2.05
CA ARG A 172 -19.55 -4.96 2.18
C ARG A 172 -19.27 -5.78 0.93
N VAL A 173 -19.39 -5.20 -0.26
CA VAL A 173 -19.00 -5.89 -1.50
C VAL A 173 -17.48 -6.15 -1.50
N TRP A 174 -16.66 -5.15 -1.18
CA TRP A 174 -15.21 -5.36 -1.05
C TRP A 174 -14.86 -6.37 0.04
N LEU A 175 -15.57 -6.39 1.17
CA LEU A 175 -15.41 -7.40 2.22
C LEU A 175 -15.68 -8.81 1.67
N ALA A 176 -16.74 -8.98 0.88
CA ALA A 176 -17.09 -10.27 0.29
C ALA A 176 -16.12 -10.71 -0.82
N VAL A 177 -15.57 -9.77 -1.60
CA VAL A 177 -14.61 -10.06 -2.68
C VAL A 177 -13.20 -10.33 -2.15
N LEU A 178 -12.74 -9.56 -1.17
CA LEU A 178 -11.36 -9.62 -0.67
C LEU A 178 -11.20 -10.51 0.56
N GLU A 179 -12.32 -10.83 1.23
CA GLU A 179 -12.39 -11.67 2.42
C GLU A 179 -11.32 -11.32 3.47
N PRO A 180 -11.17 -10.06 3.93
CA PRO A 180 -10.14 -9.73 4.91
C PRO A 180 -10.46 -10.36 6.28
N PRO A 181 -9.44 -10.71 7.09
CA PRO A 181 -9.66 -11.02 8.49
C PRO A 181 -10.13 -9.78 9.25
N VAL A 182 -10.83 -9.96 10.38
CA VAL A 182 -11.09 -8.87 11.32
C VAL A 182 -9.87 -8.71 12.23
N PRO A 183 -9.10 -7.61 12.13
CA PRO A 183 -7.91 -7.43 12.95
C PRO A 183 -8.30 -7.20 14.42
N ARG A 184 -7.65 -7.94 15.33
CA ARG A 184 -7.88 -7.81 16.78
C ARG A 184 -6.99 -6.75 17.43
N ARG A 185 -5.83 -6.50 16.83
CA ARG A 185 -4.81 -5.58 17.30
C ARG A 185 -4.18 -4.87 16.11
N PHE A 186 -3.66 -3.69 16.36
CA PHE A 186 -2.84 -2.96 15.41
C PHE A 186 -1.70 -2.27 16.15
N GLU A 187 -0.46 -2.64 15.85
CA GLU A 187 0.72 -1.98 16.40
C GLU A 187 1.02 -0.68 15.65
N PRO A 188 1.12 0.49 16.31
CA PRO A 188 1.39 1.76 15.64
C PRO A 188 2.67 1.79 14.80
N ALA A 189 3.66 0.93 15.12
CA ALA A 189 4.86 0.78 14.30
C ALA A 189 4.58 0.33 12.86
N ALA A 190 3.45 -0.36 12.62
CA ALA A 190 3.00 -0.79 11.31
C ALA A 190 2.43 0.36 10.46
N ALA A 191 1.92 1.42 11.10
CA ALA A 191 1.19 2.54 10.48
C ALA A 191 1.87 3.09 9.22
N ASN A 192 3.11 3.58 9.35
CA ASN A 192 3.77 4.32 8.29
C ASN A 192 4.01 3.49 7.03
N VAL A 193 4.33 2.21 7.19
CA VAL A 193 4.55 1.32 6.05
C VAL A 193 3.22 0.94 5.40
N VAL A 194 2.18 0.68 6.21
CA VAL A 194 0.83 0.44 5.69
C VAL A 194 0.37 1.63 4.85
N THR A 195 0.49 2.85 5.37
CA THR A 195 0.14 4.05 4.62
C THR A 195 0.98 4.16 3.35
N GLY A 196 2.31 3.96 3.44
CA GLY A 196 3.18 3.99 2.26
C GLY A 196 2.79 2.99 1.18
N LEU A 197 2.39 1.76 1.57
CA LEU A 197 1.92 0.74 0.63
C LEU A 197 0.56 1.10 0.00
N VAL A 198 -0.37 1.63 0.78
CA VAL A 198 -1.67 2.11 0.28
C VAL A 198 -1.47 3.25 -0.72
N ILE A 199 -0.60 4.22 -0.39
CA ILE A 199 -0.27 5.33 -1.29
C ILE A 199 0.35 4.83 -2.59
N LEU A 200 1.34 3.92 -2.52
CA LEU A 200 1.95 3.35 -3.72
C LEU A 200 0.93 2.58 -4.56
N ALA A 201 0.03 1.84 -3.92
CA ALA A 201 -1.03 1.10 -4.61
C ALA A 201 -2.01 2.03 -5.33
N ASP A 202 -2.45 3.11 -4.67
CA ASP A 202 -3.30 4.14 -5.28
C ASP A 202 -2.59 4.80 -6.47
N TRP A 203 -1.33 5.22 -6.33
CA TRP A 203 -0.57 5.83 -7.42
C TRP A 203 -0.45 4.92 -8.64
N LEU A 204 -0.22 3.62 -8.44
CA LEU A 204 -0.15 2.65 -9.53
C LEU A 204 -1.52 2.42 -10.19
N ALA A 205 -2.58 2.29 -9.39
CA ALA A 205 -3.95 2.14 -9.88
C ALA A 205 -4.47 3.40 -10.59
N SER A 206 -3.90 4.57 -10.30
CA SER A 206 -4.26 5.87 -10.87
C SER A 206 -3.58 6.19 -12.21
N ARG A 207 -2.68 5.33 -12.70
CA ARG A 207 -1.97 5.58 -13.96
C ARG A 207 -2.97 5.60 -15.12
N ILE A 208 -3.12 6.74 -15.79
CA ILE A 208 -4.09 6.91 -16.90
C ILE A 208 -4.01 5.81 -17.97
N PRO A 209 -2.83 5.36 -18.46
CA PRO A 209 -2.77 4.24 -19.40
C PRO A 209 -3.36 2.93 -18.86
N TYR A 210 -3.21 2.67 -17.56
CA TYR A 210 -3.81 1.52 -16.91
C TYR A 210 -5.33 1.67 -16.80
N VAL A 211 -5.81 2.82 -16.32
CA VAL A 211 -7.25 3.10 -16.16
C VAL A 211 -7.97 3.02 -17.52
N LEU A 212 -7.41 3.63 -18.56
CA LEU A 212 -7.95 3.55 -19.93
C LEU A 212 -8.00 2.11 -20.46
N LYS A 213 -7.01 1.28 -20.11
CA LYS A 213 -6.99 -0.15 -20.49
C LYS A 213 -8.06 -0.95 -19.75
N ARG A 214 -8.34 -0.63 -18.48
CA ARG A 214 -9.35 -1.32 -17.65
C ARG A 214 -10.77 -0.81 -17.87
N LEU A 215 -10.94 0.42 -18.37
CA LEU A 215 -12.24 1.07 -18.56
C LEU A 215 -13.27 0.21 -19.32
N PRO A 216 -12.93 -0.51 -20.41
CA PRO A 216 -13.89 -1.38 -21.11
C PRO A 216 -14.39 -2.57 -20.28
N ASP A 217 -13.66 -2.95 -19.23
CA ASP A 217 -13.98 -4.11 -18.38
C ASP A 217 -14.78 -3.72 -17.12
N VAL A 218 -15.11 -2.44 -16.95
CA VAL A 218 -15.96 -1.97 -15.85
C VAL A 218 -17.31 -2.69 -15.95
N PRO A 219 -17.74 -3.41 -14.89
CA PRO A 219 -18.97 -4.18 -14.95
C PRO A 219 -20.20 -3.27 -14.91
N GLU A 220 -21.27 -3.69 -15.59
CA GLU A 220 -22.56 -3.00 -15.56
C GLU A 220 -23.18 -3.00 -14.15
N ARG A 221 -22.94 -4.08 -13.38
CA ARG A 221 -23.44 -4.29 -12.03
C ARG A 221 -22.30 -4.29 -11.03
N GLY A 222 -22.47 -3.61 -9.90
CA GLY A 222 -21.49 -3.65 -8.80
C GLY A 222 -21.84 -4.67 -7.71
N ASP A 223 -22.36 -5.84 -8.08
CA ASP A 223 -22.52 -6.95 -7.15
C ASP A 223 -21.20 -7.72 -6.94
N VAL A 224 -21.19 -8.59 -5.93
CA VAL A 224 -20.00 -9.35 -5.53
C VAL A 224 -19.40 -10.15 -6.69
N ALA A 225 -20.22 -10.85 -7.48
CA ALA A 225 -19.72 -11.69 -8.57
C ALA A 225 -19.09 -10.86 -9.70
N SER A 226 -19.72 -9.75 -10.06
CA SER A 226 -19.24 -8.86 -11.12
C SER A 226 -17.94 -8.17 -10.71
N LEU A 227 -17.85 -7.71 -9.47
CA LEU A 227 -16.65 -7.06 -8.94
C LEU A 227 -15.52 -8.04 -8.61
N ASP A 228 -15.83 -9.28 -8.24
CA ASP A 228 -14.84 -10.36 -8.15
C ASP A 228 -14.23 -10.67 -9.53
N SER A 229 -15.06 -10.81 -10.56
CA SER A 229 -14.57 -10.99 -11.94
C SER A 229 -13.72 -9.80 -12.40
N PHE A 230 -14.12 -8.58 -12.05
CA PHE A 230 -13.32 -7.38 -12.34
C PHE A 230 -11.95 -7.42 -11.66
N LEU A 231 -11.90 -7.78 -10.37
CA LEU A 231 -10.66 -7.94 -9.61
C LEU A 231 -9.72 -8.96 -10.26
N HIS A 232 -10.23 -10.08 -10.77
CA HIS A 232 -9.42 -11.07 -11.50
C HIS A 232 -8.68 -10.45 -12.70
N GLY A 233 -9.33 -9.56 -13.45
CA GLY A 233 -8.70 -8.79 -14.53
C GLY A 233 -7.60 -7.84 -14.02
N SER A 234 -7.89 -7.08 -12.96
CA SER A 234 -6.91 -6.17 -12.35
C SER A 234 -5.69 -6.91 -11.80
N LEU A 235 -5.88 -8.11 -11.24
CA LEU A 235 -4.82 -8.99 -10.77
C LEU A 235 -3.93 -9.53 -11.89
N ALA A 236 -4.49 -9.76 -13.08
CA ALA A 236 -3.71 -10.17 -14.25
C ALA A 236 -2.83 -9.05 -14.79
N GLU A 237 -3.27 -7.79 -14.64
CA GLU A 237 -2.57 -6.59 -15.13
C GLU A 237 -1.52 -6.03 -14.15
N ALA A 238 -1.78 -6.14 -12.84
CA ALA A 238 -0.89 -5.63 -11.80
C ALA A 238 0.61 -6.02 -11.95
N PRO A 239 0.98 -7.24 -12.39
CA PRO A 239 2.37 -7.60 -12.65
C PRO A 239 3.10 -6.63 -13.60
N ALA A 240 2.47 -6.28 -14.73
CA ALA A 240 3.06 -5.41 -15.73
C ALA A 240 3.19 -3.98 -15.19
N VAL A 241 2.14 -3.47 -14.55
CA VAL A 241 2.11 -2.11 -13.99
C VAL A 241 3.20 -1.90 -12.94
N VAL A 242 3.36 -2.86 -12.01
CA VAL A 242 4.39 -2.83 -10.96
C VAL A 242 5.79 -2.95 -11.55
N ALA A 243 5.97 -3.79 -12.57
CA ALA A 243 7.25 -3.97 -13.23
C ALA A 243 7.70 -2.72 -14.00
N GLU A 244 6.81 -2.11 -14.78
CA GLU A 244 7.07 -0.85 -15.50
C GLU A 244 7.42 0.30 -14.55
N ALA A 245 6.85 0.31 -13.35
CA ALA A 245 7.16 1.30 -12.32
C ALA A 245 8.51 1.06 -11.61
N GLY A 246 9.27 0.02 -11.99
CA GLY A 246 10.59 -0.28 -11.42
C GLY A 246 10.55 -0.99 -10.07
N PHE A 247 9.37 -1.48 -9.65
CA PHE A 247 9.21 -2.17 -8.37
C PHE A 247 9.45 -3.68 -8.45
N SER A 248 9.90 -4.20 -9.60
CA SER A 248 10.35 -5.60 -9.73
C SER A 248 11.43 -5.96 -8.71
N PRO A 249 11.48 -7.21 -8.21
CA PRO A 249 12.52 -7.64 -7.28
C PRO A 249 13.90 -7.58 -7.94
N LEU A 250 14.86 -6.94 -7.27
CA LEU A 250 16.27 -7.01 -7.66
C LEU A 250 16.85 -8.34 -7.17
N ARG A 251 17.36 -9.17 -8.08
CA ARG A 251 18.10 -10.39 -7.72
C ARG A 251 19.59 -10.16 -7.88
N LEU A 252 20.27 -9.96 -6.76
CA LEU A 252 21.74 -9.92 -6.72
C LEU A 252 22.30 -11.34 -6.74
N ARG A 253 23.40 -11.54 -7.47
CA ARG A 253 24.17 -12.79 -7.39
C ARG A 253 24.99 -12.80 -6.10
N SER A 254 25.24 -13.98 -5.56
CA SER A 254 26.19 -14.13 -4.45
C SER A 254 27.59 -14.20 -5.01
N GLY A 255 28.55 -13.54 -4.36
CA GLY A 255 29.96 -13.54 -4.73
C GLY A 255 30.85 -13.12 -3.57
N SER A 256 32.12 -13.47 -3.66
CA SER A 256 33.20 -12.93 -2.84
C SER A 256 33.57 -11.52 -3.30
N PHE A 257 34.32 -10.78 -2.47
CA PHE A 257 34.89 -9.48 -2.86
C PHE A 257 35.57 -9.53 -4.23
N ALA A 258 36.42 -10.55 -4.44
CA ALA A 258 37.22 -10.68 -5.65
C ALA A 258 36.35 -10.95 -6.91
N GLU A 259 35.22 -11.63 -6.76
CA GLU A 259 34.29 -11.89 -7.87
C GLU A 259 33.48 -10.64 -8.25
N GLU A 260 33.19 -9.77 -7.28
CA GLU A 260 32.43 -8.53 -7.50
C GLU A 260 33.31 -7.36 -7.95
N PHE A 261 34.57 -7.33 -7.50
CA PHE A 261 35.55 -6.29 -7.81
C PHE A 261 36.85 -6.91 -8.35
N PRO A 262 36.82 -7.54 -9.53
CA PRO A 262 37.96 -8.28 -10.08
C PRO A 262 39.20 -7.41 -10.36
N GLU A 263 38.99 -6.10 -10.51
CA GLU A 263 40.06 -5.12 -10.77
C GLU A 263 40.73 -4.59 -9.49
N PHE A 264 40.23 -4.96 -8.30
CA PHE A 264 40.70 -4.41 -7.03
C PHE A 264 41.12 -5.51 -6.06
N SER A 265 42.27 -5.30 -5.42
CA SER A 265 42.67 -6.10 -4.26
C SER A 265 42.03 -5.53 -2.99
N ALA A 266 41.33 -6.38 -2.24
CA ALA A 266 40.71 -5.98 -0.98
C ALA A 266 41.77 -5.44 0.00
N ASN A 267 41.54 -4.26 0.57
CA ASN A 267 42.36 -3.72 1.67
C ASN A 267 42.07 -4.43 3.01
N GLU A 268 42.78 -4.04 4.07
CA GLU A 268 42.63 -4.68 5.40
C GLU A 268 41.19 -4.62 5.93
N LEU A 269 40.57 -3.46 5.87
CA LEU A 269 39.19 -3.26 6.29
C LEU A 269 38.22 -4.13 5.48
N GLN A 270 38.36 -4.12 4.15
CA GLN A 270 37.51 -4.88 3.23
C GLN A 270 37.63 -6.39 3.46
N ARG A 271 38.85 -6.90 3.72
CA ARG A 271 39.06 -8.32 4.07
C ARG A 271 38.44 -8.68 5.42
N ASP A 272 38.67 -7.87 6.46
CA ASP A 272 38.13 -8.12 7.80
C ASP A 272 36.59 -8.18 7.76
N ILE A 273 35.97 -7.24 7.05
CA ILE A 273 34.53 -7.22 6.82
C ILE A 273 34.07 -8.46 6.04
N ALA A 274 34.71 -8.77 4.91
CA ALA A 274 34.30 -9.90 4.06
C ALA A 274 34.40 -11.25 4.79
N GLU A 275 35.38 -11.42 5.68
CA GLU A 275 35.62 -12.68 6.40
C GLU A 275 34.76 -12.82 7.65
N ARG A 276 34.63 -11.75 8.46
CA ARG A 276 34.05 -11.87 9.82
C ARG A 276 32.58 -11.49 9.90
N LEU A 277 32.17 -10.56 9.04
CA LEU A 277 30.84 -9.98 9.13
C LEU A 277 29.72 -10.97 8.74
N PRO A 278 29.87 -11.83 7.70
CA PRO A 278 28.82 -12.79 7.36
C PRO A 278 28.41 -13.69 8.54
N SER A 279 29.38 -14.19 9.31
CA SER A 279 29.11 -15.06 10.47
C SER A 279 28.55 -14.36 11.71
N SER A 280 28.61 -13.02 11.76
CA SER A 280 28.25 -12.23 12.96
C SER A 280 26.99 -11.36 12.78
N LEU A 281 26.59 -11.13 11.53
CA LEU A 281 25.35 -10.45 11.16
C LEU A 281 24.12 -11.28 11.52
N GLY A 282 23.11 -10.62 12.07
CA GLY A 282 21.79 -11.17 12.34
C GLY A 282 20.71 -10.15 11.95
N VAL A 283 19.46 -10.60 11.87
CA VAL A 283 18.32 -9.74 11.50
C VAL A 283 18.19 -8.57 12.47
N GLY A 284 18.01 -7.35 11.95
CA GLY A 284 17.79 -6.16 12.78
C GLY A 284 19.02 -5.60 13.48
N LYS A 285 20.24 -6.04 13.12
CA LYS A 285 21.49 -5.49 13.66
C LYS A 285 22.00 -4.31 12.84
N ALA A 286 22.57 -3.31 13.52
CA ALA A 286 23.32 -2.23 12.89
C ALA A 286 24.81 -2.58 12.83
N VAL A 287 25.47 -2.23 11.73
CA VAL A 287 26.92 -2.36 11.55
C VAL A 287 27.48 -0.96 11.36
N GLY A 288 28.51 -0.62 12.14
CA GLY A 288 29.25 0.62 12.00
C GLY A 288 30.73 0.32 11.81
N TRP A 289 31.39 1.10 10.96
CA TRP A 289 32.84 1.09 10.81
C TRP A 289 33.36 2.53 10.74
N THR A 290 34.64 2.71 11.03
CA THR A 290 35.34 3.99 10.93
C THR A 290 36.69 3.72 10.27
N ALA A 291 37.01 4.42 9.19
CA ALA A 291 38.25 4.24 8.45
C ALA A 291 38.89 5.60 8.12
N ALA A 292 40.15 5.59 7.66
CA ALA A 292 40.81 6.81 7.22
C ALA A 292 40.37 7.18 5.79
N GLY A 293 40.27 8.48 5.50
CA GLY A 293 39.89 8.95 4.17
C GLY A 293 40.84 8.44 3.07
N GLY A 294 40.30 7.77 2.05
CA GLY A 294 41.06 7.16 0.95
C GLY A 294 41.12 5.63 0.98
N GLU A 295 40.65 4.98 2.04
CA GLU A 295 40.65 3.50 2.17
C GLU A 295 39.47 2.81 1.45
N GLY A 296 39.00 3.37 0.34
CA GLY A 296 37.95 2.75 -0.46
C GLY A 296 36.61 2.59 0.27
N GLU A 297 36.29 3.50 1.20
CA GLU A 297 35.04 3.46 1.99
C GLU A 297 33.76 3.36 1.15
N HIS A 298 33.78 3.81 -0.12
CA HIS A 298 32.64 3.72 -1.05
C HIS A 298 32.47 2.33 -1.69
N VAL A 299 33.54 1.53 -1.77
CA VAL A 299 33.53 0.14 -2.27
C VAL A 299 32.97 -0.80 -1.21
N VAL A 300 33.03 -0.40 0.08
CA VAL A 300 32.46 -1.15 1.19
C VAL A 300 30.92 -1.25 1.06
N PRO A 301 30.11 -0.17 0.95
CA PRO A 301 28.68 -0.28 0.61
C PRO A 301 28.43 -0.88 -0.78
N GLY A 302 29.38 -0.67 -1.71
CA GLY A 302 29.50 -1.26 -3.06
C GLY A 302 29.26 -2.76 -3.07
N GLY A 303 30.14 -3.46 -2.39
CA GLY A 303 30.17 -4.91 -2.28
C GLY A 303 29.28 -5.48 -1.19
N PHE A 304 28.92 -4.71 -0.17
CA PHE A 304 28.04 -5.19 0.89
C PHE A 304 26.68 -5.72 0.39
N GLY A 305 26.12 -5.13 -0.67
CA GLY A 305 24.86 -5.59 -1.26
C GLY A 305 24.93 -7.02 -1.81
N ALA A 306 26.11 -7.44 -2.28
CA ALA A 306 26.33 -8.76 -2.86
C ALA A 306 27.15 -9.71 -1.94
N TRP A 307 27.92 -9.20 -0.97
CA TRP A 307 28.43 -10.00 0.17
C TRP A 307 27.31 -10.44 1.11
N ALA A 308 26.26 -9.62 1.29
CA ALA A 308 25.05 -10.01 2.02
C ALA A 308 24.29 -11.14 1.31
N ALA A 309 24.49 -11.35 0.01
CA ALA A 309 23.91 -12.48 -0.72
C ALA A 309 24.59 -13.82 -0.39
N ALA A 310 25.82 -13.83 0.13
CA ALA A 310 26.52 -15.05 0.56
C ALA A 310 25.80 -15.75 1.74
N LEU A 311 25.00 -15.03 2.52
CA LEU A 311 24.18 -15.58 3.61
C LEU A 311 23.00 -16.44 3.14
N ARG A 312 22.70 -16.47 1.83
CA ARG A 312 21.63 -17.31 1.26
C ARG A 312 22.02 -18.77 1.04
N GLY A 313 23.32 -19.10 1.07
CA GLY A 313 23.84 -20.42 0.72
C GLY A 313 24.14 -21.36 1.90
N GLY A 314 24.02 -20.89 3.14
CA GLY A 314 24.20 -21.69 4.34
C GLY A 314 22.86 -22.26 4.81
N THR A 315 22.78 -23.58 4.94
CA THR A 315 21.69 -24.26 5.63
C THR A 315 21.44 -23.61 6.99
N THR A 316 20.19 -23.14 7.20
CA THR A 316 19.62 -22.56 8.43
C THR A 316 20.11 -21.15 8.83
N GLU A 317 19.16 -20.20 8.85
CA GLU A 317 19.08 -19.04 9.77
C GLU A 317 19.92 -17.75 9.57
N CYS A 318 20.09 -17.23 8.35
CA CYS A 318 20.42 -15.80 8.22
C CYS A 318 19.58 -15.05 7.17
N ARG A 319 18.39 -14.62 7.61
CA ARG A 319 17.42 -13.81 6.86
C ARG A 319 17.55 -12.30 7.19
N ALA A 320 18.75 -11.75 7.08
CA ALA A 320 19.04 -10.43 7.65
C ALA A 320 19.00 -9.25 6.67
N TRP A 321 18.86 -9.49 5.36
CA TRP A 321 19.04 -8.44 4.35
C TRP A 321 17.93 -8.39 3.31
N THR A 322 17.26 -7.24 3.27
CA THR A 322 16.28 -6.86 2.25
C THR A 322 17.01 -6.60 0.93
N GLY A 323 16.59 -7.20 -0.19
CA GLY A 323 17.26 -7.09 -1.50
C GLY A 323 17.30 -5.69 -2.15
N ARG A 324 17.09 -4.61 -1.40
CA ARG A 324 17.14 -3.22 -1.84
C ARG A 324 17.96 -2.40 -0.83
N THR A 325 18.82 -1.53 -1.32
CA THR A 325 19.73 -0.68 -0.52
C THR A 325 19.49 0.80 -0.82
N VAL A 326 19.40 1.63 0.22
CA VAL A 326 19.43 3.10 0.08
C VAL A 326 20.80 3.58 0.50
N ARG A 327 21.47 4.37 -0.36
CA ARG A 327 22.73 5.04 -0.02
C ARG A 327 22.47 6.54 0.19
N PRO A 328 22.45 7.04 1.43
CA PRO A 328 22.37 8.47 1.67
C PRO A 328 23.71 9.14 1.29
N CYS A 329 23.68 10.16 0.43
CA CYS A 329 24.84 10.97 0.07
C CYS A 329 24.83 12.28 0.87
N PRO A 330 25.98 12.74 1.41
CA PRO A 330 26.07 14.00 2.14
C PRO A 330 26.00 15.19 1.16
N GLY A 331 24.92 15.98 1.25
CA GLY A 331 24.75 17.21 0.47
C GLY A 331 24.53 16.98 -1.05
N PRO A 332 24.62 18.04 -1.89
CA PRO A 332 24.34 17.97 -3.33
C PRO A 332 25.41 17.23 -4.15
N ALA A 333 26.17 16.32 -3.53
CA ALA A 333 27.02 15.40 -4.27
C ALA A 333 26.13 14.62 -5.26
N THR A 334 26.42 14.80 -6.55
CA THR A 334 25.62 14.24 -7.63
C THR A 334 25.58 12.72 -7.50
N GLY A 335 24.39 12.12 -7.60
CA GLY A 335 24.23 10.66 -7.71
C GLY A 335 24.99 10.03 -8.88
N ASN A 336 25.61 10.85 -9.74
CA ASN A 336 26.62 10.46 -10.71
C ASN A 336 28.01 10.86 -10.20
N SER A 337 28.89 9.87 -10.04
CA SER A 337 30.33 10.12 -10.00
C SER A 337 30.83 10.32 -11.44
N PRO A 338 31.59 11.38 -11.76
CA PRO A 338 32.23 11.47 -13.06
C PRO A 338 33.21 10.31 -13.19
N THR A 339 33.02 9.46 -14.20
CA THR A 339 34.02 8.49 -14.64
C THR A 339 35.33 9.23 -14.88
N ARG A 340 36.31 9.06 -13.98
CA ARG A 340 37.67 9.49 -14.26
C ARG A 340 38.24 8.51 -15.28
N SER A 341 38.47 9.02 -16.49
CA SER A 341 39.25 8.40 -17.57
C SER A 341 40.66 8.05 -17.12
#